data_AF-A0AA88M436-F1
#
_entry.id   AF-A0AA88M436-F1
#
_cell.length_a   1.000
_cell.length_b   1.000
_cell.length_c   1.000
_cell.angle_alpha   90.00
_cell.angle_beta   90.00
_cell.angle_gamma   90.00
#
_symmetry.space_group_name_H-M   'P 1'
#
loop_
_entity.id
_entity.type
_entity.pdbx_description
1 polymer ?
#
loop_
_entity_poly.entity_id
_entity_poly.type
_entity_poly.pdbx_seq_one_letter_code
_entity_poly.pdbx_strand_id
1 'polypeptide(L)'
;MNRKRFLISETFGVKKRRFGGDSLIGNPKHEVVQEGPCDVRATLQYLMTLFPRKLFDDSLPLIVYKHQLYSLLSDKTLVDKQLNELRDKGELLMFQLGFDTDTFAVVFTEDYKAKVLAEQNGKDTCATVEKFLDKVLPNCIGLSFSKCQMLTEFLFTDAEITQLVKSGVLTVRDAGSWWLSIPNSGRFTKYFIQGRKAVLNMVKKSKYNEILKADLEARRNKSQIKLDIKYHIHDIIGAELVECIQTTSGPLLRFVDT
;
A
#
# COMPACT_ATOMS: atom_id res chain seq x y z
N MET A 1 3.89 34.75 25.09
CA MET A 1 2.64 33.98 24.88
C MET A 1 2.95 32.74 24.06
N ASN A 2 3.19 31.61 24.73
CA ASN A 2 3.59 30.34 24.14
C ASN A 2 2.37 29.60 23.57
N ARG A 3 2.31 29.41 22.25
CA ARG A 3 1.35 28.49 21.61
C ARG A 3 2.07 27.17 21.29
N LYS A 4 1.98 26.21 22.21
CA LYS A 4 2.34 24.80 21.97
C LYS A 4 1.40 24.23 20.89
N ARG A 5 1.95 23.78 19.77
CA ARG A 5 1.27 22.94 18.79
C ARG A 5 1.24 21.52 19.35
N PHE A 6 0.06 21.01 19.70
CA PHE A 6 -0.11 19.60 20.04
C PHE A 6 -0.11 18.78 18.75
N LEU A 7 0.88 17.90 18.61
CA LEU A 7 0.85 16.78 17.67
C LEU A 7 -0.23 15.79 18.13
N ILE A 8 -1.14 15.41 17.24
CA ILE A 8 -2.03 14.26 17.43
C ILE A 8 -1.27 13.05 16.89
N SER A 9 -0.45 12.46 17.75
CA SER A 9 0.06 11.10 17.61
C SER A 9 -0.39 10.37 18.86
N GLU A 10 -1.44 9.56 18.76
CA GLU A 10 -1.78 8.43 19.66
C GLU A 10 -3.24 8.01 19.47
N THR A 11 -3.52 7.14 18.48
CA THR A 11 -4.75 6.31 18.51
C THR A 11 -4.64 4.94 17.83
N PHE A 12 -3.46 4.50 17.37
CA PHE A 12 -3.30 3.15 16.81
C PHE A 12 -2.08 2.47 17.40
N GLY A 13 -2.24 1.96 18.62
CA GLY A 13 -1.30 1.01 19.22
C GLY A 13 -1.83 -0.40 19.07
N VAL A 14 -1.40 -1.12 18.04
CA VAL A 14 -1.72 -2.55 17.86
C VAL A 14 -0.94 -3.36 18.89
N LYS A 15 -1.61 -3.83 19.94
CA LYS A 15 -1.04 -4.81 20.88
C LYS A 15 -1.18 -6.23 20.30
N LYS A 16 -0.07 -6.78 19.84
CA LYS A 16 0.11 -8.17 19.42
C LYS A 16 -0.23 -9.11 20.60
N ARG A 17 -1.35 -9.83 20.55
CA ARG A 17 -1.62 -10.96 21.46
C ARG A 17 -1.13 -12.27 20.83
N ARG A 18 -0.20 -12.93 21.51
CA ARG A 18 0.13 -14.35 21.30
C ARG A 18 -1.01 -15.18 21.91
N PHE A 19 -1.60 -16.07 21.14
CA PHE A 19 -2.38 -17.19 21.68
C PHE A 19 -1.71 -18.49 21.26
N GLY A 20 -1.21 -19.21 22.26
CA GLY A 20 -0.79 -20.61 22.16
C GLY A 20 -2.02 -21.52 22.08
N GLY A 21 -1.85 -22.66 21.43
CA GLY A 21 -2.92 -23.59 21.11
C GLY A 21 -3.44 -24.40 22.30
N ASP A 22 -4.62 -24.99 22.14
CA ASP A 22 -4.75 -26.44 22.13
C ASP A 22 -6.08 -26.93 21.53
N SER A 23 -5.95 -27.92 20.64
CA SER A 23 -6.78 -29.11 20.47
C SER A 23 -8.24 -29.07 19.94
N LEU A 24 -8.34 -29.49 18.66
CA LEU A 24 -9.11 -30.64 18.13
C LEU A 24 -10.66 -30.67 18.26
N ILE A 25 -11.35 -30.71 17.11
CA ILE A 25 -12.16 -31.85 16.60
C ILE A 25 -12.99 -31.40 15.37
N GLY A 26 -12.90 -32.18 14.27
CA GLY A 26 -14.03 -32.39 13.35
C GLY A 26 -14.02 -31.65 12.01
N ASN A 27 -13.16 -32.09 11.08
CA ASN A 27 -13.36 -31.82 9.64
C ASN A 27 -14.71 -32.37 9.16
N PRO A 28 -15.37 -31.65 8.23
CA PRO A 28 -15.65 -32.32 6.96
C PRO A 28 -15.30 -31.44 5.75
N LYS A 29 -14.46 -32.05 4.89
CA LYS A 29 -14.44 -31.93 3.43
C LYS A 29 -14.24 -30.52 2.86
N HIS A 30 -12.97 -30.15 2.87
CA HIS A 30 -12.29 -29.41 1.83
C HIS A 30 -12.84 -29.69 0.41
N GLU A 31 -13.65 -28.79 -0.13
CA GLU A 31 -13.62 -28.49 -1.56
C GLU A 31 -12.61 -27.35 -1.73
N VAL A 32 -11.35 -27.74 -1.83
CA VAL A 32 -10.28 -26.87 -2.31
C VAL A 32 -10.63 -26.56 -3.76
N VAL A 33 -11.13 -25.35 -4.01
CA VAL A 33 -10.92 -24.73 -5.32
C VAL A 33 -9.42 -24.77 -5.53
N GLN A 34 -8.99 -25.59 -6.49
CA GLN A 34 -7.61 -25.72 -6.89
C GLN A 34 -7.10 -24.36 -7.38
N GLU A 35 -6.59 -23.53 -6.47
CA GLU A 35 -5.67 -22.47 -6.86
C GLU A 35 -4.32 -23.16 -7.08
N GLY A 36 -3.89 -23.17 -8.35
CA GLY A 36 -2.53 -23.57 -8.73
C GLY A 36 -1.49 -22.75 -7.97
N PRO A 37 -0.18 -23.02 -8.17
CA PRO A 37 0.89 -22.32 -7.45
C PRO A 37 0.61 -20.81 -7.45
N CYS A 38 0.26 -20.28 -6.28
CA CYS A 38 -0.22 -18.92 -6.12
C CYS A 38 0.90 -17.98 -6.57
N ASP A 39 0.80 -17.51 -7.80
CA ASP A 39 1.79 -16.60 -8.35
C ASP A 39 1.50 -15.22 -7.77
N VAL A 40 2.26 -14.83 -6.73
CA VAL A 40 2.16 -13.50 -6.12
C VAL A 40 2.29 -12.41 -7.18
N ARG A 41 3.05 -12.65 -8.25
CA ARG A 41 3.17 -11.73 -9.38
C ARG A 41 1.85 -11.58 -10.12
N ALA A 42 1.15 -12.68 -10.41
CA ALA A 42 -0.17 -12.66 -11.07
C ALA A 42 -1.22 -11.97 -10.18
N THR A 43 -1.23 -12.26 -8.88
CA THR A 43 -2.12 -11.61 -7.91
C THR A 43 -1.84 -10.12 -7.82
N LEU A 44 -0.57 -9.72 -7.80
CA LEU A 44 -0.16 -8.32 -7.82
C LEU A 44 -0.63 -7.63 -9.11
N GLN A 45 -0.41 -8.26 -10.27
CA GLN A 45 -0.89 -7.74 -11.56
C GLN A 45 -2.41 -7.58 -11.59
N TYR A 46 -3.16 -8.55 -11.05
CA TYR A 46 -4.60 -8.44 -10.91
C TYR A 46 -5.01 -7.22 -10.06
N LEU A 47 -4.42 -7.04 -8.87
CA LEU A 47 -4.70 -5.88 -8.02
C LEU A 47 -4.37 -4.54 -8.70
N MET A 48 -3.33 -4.53 -9.54
CA MET A 48 -2.98 -3.36 -10.35
C MET A 48 -4.01 -3.04 -11.44
N THR A 49 -4.73 -4.03 -11.98
CA THR A 49 -5.82 -3.77 -12.94
C THR A 49 -7.01 -3.04 -12.28
N LEU A 50 -7.19 -3.21 -10.97
CA LEU A 50 -8.23 -2.53 -10.19
C LEU A 50 -7.87 -1.07 -9.90
N PHE A 51 -6.62 -0.65 -10.13
CA PHE A 51 -6.18 0.71 -9.88
C PHE A 51 -6.74 1.68 -10.95
N PRO A 52 -7.51 2.72 -10.56
CA PRO A 52 -8.17 3.62 -11.50
C PRO A 52 -7.19 4.67 -12.04
N ARG A 53 -6.37 4.29 -13.02
CA ARG A 53 -5.35 5.15 -13.68
C ARG A 53 -5.90 6.50 -14.14
N LYS A 54 -7.08 6.48 -14.78
CA LYS A 54 -7.77 7.66 -15.35
C LYS A 54 -8.12 8.72 -14.32
N LEU A 55 -8.27 8.35 -13.05
CA LEU A 55 -8.64 9.30 -11.99
C LEU A 55 -7.49 10.22 -11.58
N PHE A 56 -6.26 9.79 -11.88
CA PHE A 56 -5.03 10.50 -11.52
C PHE A 56 -4.32 11.06 -12.76
N ASP A 57 -5.02 11.21 -13.88
CA ASP A 57 -4.46 11.75 -15.13
C ASP A 57 -3.17 11.00 -15.55
N ASP A 58 -3.10 9.70 -15.25
CA ASP A 58 -1.91 8.86 -15.46
C ASP A 58 -0.62 9.37 -14.80
N SER A 59 -0.71 10.29 -13.83
CA SER A 59 0.44 10.87 -13.12
C SER A 59 1.02 9.98 -12.03
N LEU A 60 0.28 8.96 -11.59
CA LEU A 60 0.69 8.03 -10.55
C LEU A 60 0.96 6.64 -11.12
N PRO A 61 1.97 5.92 -10.57
CA PRO A 61 2.15 4.52 -10.87
C PRO A 61 1.03 3.69 -10.21
N LEU A 62 0.96 2.40 -10.56
CA LEU A 62 -0.01 1.48 -9.98
C LEU A 62 0.41 1.15 -8.56
N ILE A 63 -0.32 1.72 -7.61
CA ILE A 63 -0.05 1.53 -6.18
C ILE A 63 -0.93 0.38 -5.70
N VAL A 64 -0.32 -0.64 -5.13
CA VAL A 64 -1.00 -1.73 -4.43
C VAL A 64 -0.42 -1.82 -3.03
N TYR A 65 -1.25 -1.96 -2.01
CA TYR A 65 -0.75 -2.15 -0.66
C TYR A 65 -0.38 -3.61 -0.40
N LYS A 66 0.72 -3.83 0.32
CA LYS A 66 1.22 -5.16 0.69
C LYS A 66 0.14 -6.00 1.38
N HIS A 67 -0.63 -5.40 2.28
CA HIS A 67 -1.69 -6.12 2.99
C HIS A 67 -2.85 -6.54 2.09
N GLN A 68 -3.09 -5.86 0.95
CA GLN A 68 -4.14 -6.29 0.00
C GLN A 68 -3.84 -7.66 -0.60
N LEU A 69 -2.57 -8.06 -0.69
CA LEU A 69 -2.19 -9.40 -1.15
C LEU A 69 -2.62 -10.47 -0.16
N TYR A 70 -2.62 -10.18 1.14
CA TYR A 70 -3.09 -11.10 2.17
C TYR A 70 -4.60 -11.34 2.13
N SER A 71 -5.36 -10.48 1.43
CA SER A 71 -6.78 -10.73 1.19
C SER A 71 -7.04 -11.85 0.18
N LEU A 72 -6.07 -12.13 -0.69
CA LEU A 72 -6.18 -13.13 -1.76
C LEU A 72 -5.34 -14.38 -1.46
N LEU A 73 -4.25 -14.21 -0.71
CA LEU A 73 -3.29 -15.26 -0.41
C LEU A 73 -3.25 -15.52 1.10
N SER A 74 -3.55 -16.75 1.49
CA SER A 74 -3.56 -17.19 2.89
C SER A 74 -2.16 -17.20 3.52
N ASP A 75 -1.14 -17.57 2.74
CA ASP A 75 0.23 -17.76 3.23
C ASP A 75 1.04 -16.46 3.27
N LYS A 76 0.82 -15.64 4.32
CA LYS A 76 1.51 -14.36 4.52
C LYS A 76 3.05 -14.46 4.42
N THR A 77 3.62 -15.55 4.93
CA THR A 77 5.07 -15.79 4.89
C THR A 77 5.59 -16.00 3.46
N LEU A 78 4.84 -16.71 2.62
CA LEU A 78 5.22 -16.93 1.21
C LEU A 78 5.10 -15.64 0.41
N VAL A 79 4.03 -14.87 0.64
CA VAL A 79 3.86 -13.54 0.05
C VAL A 79 5.04 -12.64 0.39
N ASP A 80 5.42 -12.58 1.66
CA ASP A 80 6.54 -11.76 2.11
C ASP A 80 7.87 -12.21 1.51
N LYS A 81 8.11 -13.52 1.44
CA LYS A 81 9.30 -14.09 0.82
C LYS A 81 9.38 -13.72 -0.67
N GLN A 82 8.31 -13.92 -1.42
CA GLN A 82 8.28 -13.63 -2.86
C GLN A 82 8.36 -12.12 -3.15
N LEU A 83 7.72 -11.27 -2.35
CA LEU A 83 7.86 -9.82 -2.48
C LEU A 83 9.29 -9.36 -2.20
N ASN A 84 9.95 -9.94 -1.19
CA ASN A 84 11.36 -9.66 -0.92
C ASN A 84 12.25 -10.15 -2.07
N GLU A 85 12.02 -11.35 -2.62
CA GLU A 85 12.76 -11.84 -3.79
C GLU A 85 12.61 -10.92 -5.01
N LEU A 86 11.41 -10.41 -5.29
CA LEU A 86 11.15 -9.46 -6.38
C LEU A 86 11.79 -8.09 -6.12
N ARG A 87 11.82 -7.64 -4.86
CA ARG A 87 12.54 -6.43 -4.45
C ARG A 87 14.04 -6.61 -4.60
N ASP A 88 14.59 -7.75 -4.19
CA ASP A 88 16.03 -8.03 -4.25
C ASP A 88 16.51 -8.17 -5.71
N LYS A 89 15.61 -8.57 -6.63
CA LYS A 89 15.84 -8.49 -8.09
C LYS A 89 15.73 -7.08 -8.67
N GLY A 90 15.25 -6.10 -7.90
CA GLY A 90 15.03 -4.72 -8.35
C GLY A 90 13.77 -4.54 -9.20
N GLU A 91 12.87 -5.52 -9.27
CA GLU A 91 11.63 -5.44 -10.06
C GLU A 91 10.53 -4.66 -9.32
N LEU A 92 10.55 -4.66 -7.99
CA LEU A 92 9.57 -3.99 -7.14
C LEU A 92 10.22 -2.98 -6.20
N LEU A 93 9.53 -1.86 -6.03
CA LEU A 93 9.82 -0.84 -5.03
C LEU A 93 8.74 -0.84 -3.97
N MET A 94 9.17 -0.66 -2.72
CA MET A 94 8.28 -0.50 -1.59
C MET A 94 8.30 0.95 -1.11
N PHE A 95 7.14 1.48 -0.76
CA PHE A 95 6.98 2.86 -0.31
C PHE A 95 6.12 2.91 0.95
N GLN A 96 6.44 3.82 1.86
CA GLN A 96 5.59 4.07 3.01
C GLN A 96 4.51 5.11 2.63
N LEU A 97 3.30 4.64 2.27
CA LEU A 97 2.17 5.51 1.90
C LEU A 97 1.11 5.56 3.01
N GLY A 98 1.41 6.36 4.04
CA GLY A 98 0.46 6.81 5.06
C GLY A 98 0.04 5.77 6.12
N PHE A 99 -0.83 6.24 7.02
CA PHE A 99 -1.54 5.58 8.14
C PHE A 99 -0.70 4.96 9.25
N ASP A 100 0.23 4.10 8.91
CA ASP A 100 0.92 3.25 9.86
C ASP A 100 2.38 3.08 9.46
N THR A 101 3.25 2.85 10.44
CA THR A 101 4.68 2.61 10.16
C THR A 101 4.90 1.28 9.43
N ASP A 102 3.93 0.37 9.54
CA ASP A 102 4.04 -1.01 9.08
C ASP A 102 3.25 -1.27 7.78
N THR A 103 2.59 -0.25 7.22
CA THR A 103 1.83 -0.36 5.96
C THR A 103 2.68 0.09 4.78
N PHE A 104 3.09 -0.87 3.96
CA PHE A 104 3.88 -0.62 2.76
C PHE A 104 3.03 -0.75 1.49
N ALA A 105 3.23 0.18 0.57
CA ALA A 105 2.77 0.06 -0.80
C ALA A 105 3.88 -0.52 -1.68
N VAL A 106 3.47 -1.23 -2.72
CA VAL A 106 4.32 -1.94 -3.68
C VAL A 106 4.00 -1.42 -5.08
N VAL A 107 5.05 -1.15 -5.86
CA VAL A 107 4.97 -0.63 -7.23
C VAL A 107 6.08 -1.27 -8.06
N PHE A 108 5.83 -1.54 -9.35
CA PHE A 108 6.89 -1.96 -10.27
C PHE A 108 7.91 -0.84 -10.52
N THR A 109 9.19 -1.20 -10.52
CA THR A 109 10.30 -0.27 -10.75
C THR A 109 10.19 0.43 -12.10
N GLU A 110 9.80 -0.30 -13.15
CA GLU A 110 9.63 0.24 -14.50
C GLU A 110 8.51 1.28 -14.56
N ASP A 111 7.34 0.93 -14.00
CA ASP A 111 6.19 1.84 -13.92
C ASP A 111 6.54 3.09 -13.11
N TYR A 112 7.25 2.95 -11.99
CA TYR A 112 7.69 4.09 -11.19
C TYR A 112 8.61 5.01 -12.00
N LYS A 113 9.65 4.47 -12.65
CA LYS A 113 10.59 5.25 -13.48
C LYS A 113 9.86 6.01 -14.58
N ALA A 114 8.99 5.33 -15.34
CA ALA A 114 8.24 5.94 -16.42
C ALA A 114 7.37 7.11 -15.94
N LYS A 115 6.70 6.95 -14.78
CA LYS A 115 5.81 7.98 -14.23
C LYS A 115 6.57 9.16 -13.63
N VAL A 116 7.67 8.92 -12.94
CA VAL A 116 8.51 10.00 -12.40
C VAL A 116 9.13 10.81 -13.54
N LEU A 117 9.63 10.17 -14.61
CA LEU A 117 10.16 10.87 -15.77
C LEU A 117 9.09 11.72 -16.47
N ALA A 118 7.88 11.18 -16.66
CA ALA A 118 6.77 11.92 -17.23
C ALA A 118 6.37 13.14 -16.38
N GLU A 119 6.41 13.03 -15.05
CA GLU A 119 6.02 14.08 -14.12
C GLU A 119 7.10 15.17 -13.94
N GLN A 120 8.36 14.84 -14.23
CA GLN A 120 9.49 15.77 -14.20
C GLN A 120 9.79 16.42 -15.56
N ASN A 121 9.14 15.98 -16.62
CA ASN A 121 9.32 16.55 -17.95
C ASN A 121 8.96 18.04 -17.94
N GLY A 122 9.94 18.90 -18.25
CA GLY A 122 9.79 20.37 -18.25
C GLY A 122 10.08 21.08 -16.92
N LYS A 123 10.59 20.39 -15.89
CA LYS A 123 11.00 21.02 -14.61
C LYS A 123 12.53 21.12 -14.50
N ASP A 124 13.04 22.16 -13.84
CA ASP A 124 14.47 22.34 -13.55
C ASP A 124 15.07 21.22 -12.66
N THR A 125 14.22 20.41 -12.03
CA THR A 125 14.62 19.27 -11.20
C THR A 125 14.83 17.97 -11.99
N CYS A 126 14.55 17.97 -13.30
CA CYS A 126 14.57 16.77 -14.14
C CYS A 126 15.94 16.06 -14.16
N ALA A 127 17.03 16.78 -14.42
CA ALA A 127 18.37 16.19 -14.48
C ALA A 127 18.80 15.53 -13.16
N THR A 128 18.44 16.14 -12.03
CA THR A 128 18.74 15.60 -10.69
C THR A 128 17.94 14.33 -10.42
N VAL A 129 16.67 14.30 -10.84
CA VAL A 129 15.81 13.13 -10.68
C VAL A 129 16.26 11.99 -11.59
N GLU A 130 16.63 12.26 -12.85
CA GLU A 130 17.20 11.25 -13.75
C GLU A 130 18.48 10.63 -13.18
N LYS A 131 19.41 11.46 -12.70
CA LYS A 131 20.62 11.01 -12.01
C LYS A 131 20.29 10.13 -10.79
N PHE A 132 19.25 10.46 -10.04
CA PHE A 132 18.76 9.64 -8.94
C PHE A 132 18.18 8.32 -9.42
N LEU A 133 17.39 8.31 -10.49
CA LEU A 133 16.79 7.10 -11.02
C LEU A 133 17.82 6.11 -11.57
N ASP A 134 18.94 6.59 -12.10
CA ASP A 134 19.99 5.76 -12.66
C ASP A 134 21.01 5.28 -11.62
N LYS A 135 21.38 6.13 -10.66
CA LYS A 135 22.40 5.77 -9.66
C LYS A 135 21.84 5.07 -8.43
N VAL A 136 20.64 5.49 -8.00
CA VAL A 136 20.09 5.10 -6.71
C VAL A 136 19.22 3.85 -6.88
N LEU A 137 18.24 3.86 -7.78
CA LEU A 137 17.30 2.73 -7.90
C LEU A 137 17.94 1.36 -8.16
N PRO A 138 18.94 1.19 -9.05
CA PRO A 138 19.55 -0.12 -9.29
C PRO A 138 20.30 -0.68 -8.07
N ASN A 139 20.77 0.21 -7.20
CA ASN A 139 21.53 -0.14 -6.00
C ASN A 139 20.66 -0.16 -4.73
N CYS A 140 19.35 0.08 -4.87
CA CYS A 140 18.45 0.24 -3.73
C CYS A 140 17.69 -1.02 -3.37
N ILE A 141 17.98 -1.53 -2.18
CA ILE A 141 17.15 -2.52 -1.49
C ILE A 141 16.35 -1.84 -0.35
N GLY A 142 16.79 -0.67 0.12
CA GLY A 142 16.21 0.06 1.25
C GLY A 142 15.19 1.13 0.87
N LEU A 143 14.16 1.29 1.69
CA LEU A 143 13.14 2.35 1.56
C LEU A 143 13.59 3.71 2.10
N SER A 144 14.71 3.76 2.83
CA SER A 144 15.19 4.96 3.53
C SER A 144 16.64 5.26 3.21
N PHE A 145 16.94 6.54 3.09
CA PHE A 145 18.24 7.10 2.75
C PHE A 145 18.73 7.98 3.89
N SER A 146 19.95 7.71 4.38
CA SER A 146 20.63 8.60 5.32
C SER A 146 21.45 9.66 4.58
N LYS A 147 21.73 10.79 5.25
CA LYS A 147 22.61 11.85 4.74
C LYS A 147 23.99 11.34 4.38
N CYS A 148 24.55 10.45 5.20
CA CYS A 148 25.83 9.83 4.89
C CYS A 148 25.75 9.08 3.56
N GLN A 149 24.81 8.14 3.39
CA GLN A 149 24.66 7.38 2.14
C GLN A 149 24.46 8.29 0.92
N MET A 150 23.59 9.30 1.02
CA MET A 150 23.33 10.22 -0.09
C MET A 150 24.57 11.01 -0.51
N LEU A 151 25.38 11.46 0.45
CA LEU A 151 26.58 12.26 0.18
C LEU A 151 27.80 11.41 -0.20
N THR A 152 28.02 10.26 0.46
CA THR A 152 29.26 9.47 0.29
C THR A 152 29.11 8.37 -0.75
N GLU A 153 28.00 7.65 -0.78
CA GLU A 153 27.80 6.51 -1.69
C GLU A 153 27.24 6.97 -3.03
N PHE A 154 26.22 7.83 -2.98
CA PHE A 154 25.51 8.29 -4.19
C PHE A 154 26.04 9.61 -4.76
N LEU A 155 26.92 10.30 -4.03
CA LEU A 155 27.59 11.55 -4.44
C LEU A 155 26.59 12.64 -4.87
N PHE A 156 25.51 12.79 -4.10
CA PHE A 156 24.60 13.92 -4.22
C PHE A 156 25.05 15.09 -3.36
N THR A 157 24.73 16.31 -3.79
CA THR A 157 24.91 17.53 -3.01
C THR A 157 23.67 17.84 -2.17
N ASP A 158 23.82 18.60 -1.09
CA ASP A 158 22.68 19.03 -0.27
C ASP A 158 21.62 19.82 -1.08
N ALA A 159 22.04 20.54 -2.13
CA ALA A 159 21.15 21.24 -3.06
C ALA A 159 20.33 20.27 -3.92
N GLU A 160 20.97 19.25 -4.49
CA GLU A 160 20.30 18.19 -5.26
C GLU A 160 19.32 17.40 -4.38
N ILE A 161 19.69 17.07 -3.13
CA ILE A 161 18.79 16.41 -2.18
C ILE A 161 17.55 17.28 -1.93
N THR A 162 17.74 18.59 -1.78
CA THR A 162 16.62 19.53 -1.61
C THR A 162 15.71 19.56 -2.86
N GLN A 163 16.28 19.46 -4.07
CA GLN A 163 15.51 19.32 -5.31
C GLN A 163 14.74 18.00 -5.38
N LEU A 164 15.31 16.88 -4.92
CA LEU A 164 14.64 15.58 -4.84
C LEU A 164 13.47 15.58 -3.85
N VAL A 165 13.60 16.31 -2.73
CA VAL A 165 12.49 16.52 -1.80
C VAL A 165 11.42 17.43 -2.41
N LYS A 166 11.82 18.51 -3.09
CA LYS A 166 10.89 19.44 -3.75
C LYS A 166 10.11 18.77 -4.89
N SER A 167 10.73 17.85 -5.62
CA SER A 167 10.09 17.07 -6.68
C SER A 167 9.17 15.96 -6.14
N GLY A 168 9.19 15.68 -4.83
CA GLY A 168 8.35 14.65 -4.22
C GLY A 168 8.82 13.22 -4.48
N VAL A 169 10.08 13.04 -4.90
CA VAL A 169 10.75 11.74 -5.00
C VAL A 169 11.25 11.29 -3.63
N LEU A 170 11.65 12.25 -2.78
CA LEU A 170 12.01 11.99 -1.37
C LEU A 170 11.07 12.71 -0.39
N THR A 171 10.77 12.04 0.72
CA THR A 171 10.05 12.64 1.86
C THR A 171 10.93 12.63 3.11
N VAL A 172 10.88 13.70 3.90
CA VAL A 172 11.69 13.81 5.12
C VAL A 172 11.15 12.85 6.18
N ARG A 173 12.03 12.02 6.74
CA ARG A 173 11.75 11.16 7.91
C ARG A 173 12.18 11.87 9.19
N ASP A 174 13.49 12.08 9.30
CA ASP A 174 14.20 12.62 10.46
C ASP A 174 15.29 13.57 9.96
N ALA A 175 15.96 14.27 10.87
CA ALA A 175 17.08 15.15 10.52
C ALA A 175 18.17 14.36 9.78
N GLY A 176 18.33 14.62 8.48
CA GLY A 176 19.29 13.92 7.63
C GLY A 176 18.88 12.48 7.26
N SER A 177 17.59 12.14 7.31
CA SER A 177 17.07 10.87 6.79
C SER A 177 15.80 11.10 5.97
N TRP A 178 15.69 10.42 4.82
CA TRP A 178 14.59 10.55 3.88
C TRP A 178 14.03 9.18 3.49
N TRP A 179 12.72 9.10 3.22
CA TRP A 179 12.10 7.94 2.59
C TRP A 179 12.03 8.15 1.09
N LEU A 180 12.10 7.04 0.34
CA LEU A 180 11.65 7.01 -1.03
C LEU A 180 10.14 7.27 -1.07
N SER A 181 9.70 8.13 -1.99
CA SER A 181 8.30 8.53 -2.10
C SER A 181 7.84 8.61 -3.56
N ILE A 182 6.53 8.57 -3.74
CA ILE A 182 5.88 8.72 -5.03
C ILE A 182 5.41 10.17 -5.16
N PRO A 183 5.86 10.90 -6.20
CA PRO A 183 5.39 12.26 -6.45
C PRO A 183 3.87 12.32 -6.56
N ASN A 184 3.25 13.37 -6.04
CA ASN A 184 1.79 13.60 -6.05
C ASN A 184 0.93 12.50 -5.39
N SER A 185 1.53 11.55 -4.65
CA SER A 185 0.79 10.47 -3.97
C SER A 185 -0.20 10.95 -2.90
N GLY A 186 -0.07 12.19 -2.41
CA GLY A 186 -0.98 12.76 -1.42
C GLY A 186 -2.45 12.79 -1.86
N ARG A 187 -2.73 13.02 -3.16
CA ARG A 187 -4.10 12.99 -3.70
C ARG A 187 -4.68 11.57 -3.64
N PHE A 188 -3.87 10.58 -3.98
CA PHE A 188 -4.24 9.17 -3.86
C PHE A 188 -4.51 8.80 -2.41
N THR A 189 -3.58 9.08 -1.49
CA THR A 189 -3.73 8.78 -0.06
C THR A 189 -5.02 9.40 0.50
N LYS A 190 -5.34 10.64 0.12
CA LYS A 190 -6.59 11.30 0.54
C LYS A 190 -7.84 10.53 0.08
N TYR A 191 -7.93 10.19 -1.21
CA TYR A 191 -9.07 9.44 -1.73
C TYR A 191 -9.16 8.03 -1.17
N PHE A 192 -8.01 7.40 -0.95
CA PHE A 192 -7.95 6.09 -0.33
C PHE A 192 -8.44 6.09 1.12
N ILE A 193 -8.01 7.06 1.95
CA ILE A 193 -8.53 7.27 3.33
C ILE A 193 -10.06 7.43 3.31
N GLN A 194 -10.56 8.29 2.43
CA GLN A 194 -11.99 8.59 2.35
C GLN A 194 -12.80 7.37 1.91
N GLY A 195 -12.31 6.63 0.91
CA GLY A 195 -12.92 5.41 0.42
C GLY A 195 -12.94 4.30 1.47
N ARG A 196 -11.80 4.01 2.13
CA ARG A 196 -11.71 3.01 3.21
C ARG A 196 -12.71 3.30 4.33
N LYS A 197 -12.78 4.56 4.81
CA LYS A 197 -13.76 4.98 5.82
C LYS A 197 -15.19 4.80 5.35
N ALA A 198 -15.49 5.14 4.10
CA ALA A 198 -16.82 4.99 3.54
C ALA A 198 -17.23 3.51 3.43
N VAL A 199 -16.33 2.63 2.98
CA VAL A 199 -16.60 1.18 2.86
C VAL A 199 -16.77 0.54 4.23
N LEU A 200 -15.88 0.81 5.18
CA LEU A 200 -16.04 0.32 6.57
C LEU A 200 -17.34 0.81 7.19
N ASN A 201 -17.73 2.07 6.97
CA ASN A 201 -19.01 2.59 7.45
C ASN A 201 -20.22 1.91 6.79
N MET A 202 -20.08 1.35 5.58
CA MET A 202 -21.16 0.56 4.96
C MET A 202 -21.33 -0.79 5.67
N VAL A 203 -20.21 -1.45 6.03
CA VAL A 203 -20.23 -2.69 6.83
C VAL A 203 -20.76 -2.41 8.24
N LYS A 204 -20.31 -1.35 8.91
CA LYS A 204 -20.81 -0.98 10.25
C LYS A 204 -22.30 -0.64 10.32
N LYS A 205 -22.89 -0.22 9.20
CA LYS A 205 -24.32 0.16 9.14
C LYS A 205 -25.21 -0.98 8.65
N SER A 206 -24.65 -2.10 8.23
CA SER A 206 -25.44 -3.26 7.84
C SER A 206 -25.96 -4.00 9.07
N LYS A 207 -26.93 -4.89 8.84
CA LYS A 207 -27.52 -5.67 9.92
C LYS A 207 -26.43 -6.54 10.56
N TYR A 208 -26.33 -6.52 11.89
CA TYR A 208 -25.30 -7.24 12.66
C TYR A 208 -23.86 -6.86 12.34
N ASN A 209 -23.62 -5.70 11.71
CA ASN A 209 -22.30 -5.29 11.22
C ASN A 209 -21.69 -6.29 10.21
N GLU A 210 -22.55 -6.99 9.47
CA GLU A 210 -22.19 -8.04 8.52
C GLU A 210 -22.79 -7.76 7.14
N ILE A 211 -22.04 -8.04 6.07
CA ILE A 211 -22.52 -7.89 4.69
C ILE A 211 -21.87 -8.92 3.76
N LEU A 212 -22.62 -9.47 2.82
CA LEU A 212 -22.04 -10.34 1.78
C LEU A 212 -21.09 -9.53 0.89
N LYS A 213 -19.95 -10.11 0.52
CA LYS A 213 -18.98 -9.47 -0.38
C LYS A 213 -19.64 -9.06 -1.71
N ALA A 214 -20.46 -9.95 -2.28
CA ALA A 214 -21.19 -9.68 -3.52
C ALA A 214 -22.15 -8.49 -3.38
N ASP A 215 -22.86 -8.38 -2.25
CA ASP A 215 -23.74 -7.25 -1.98
C ASP A 215 -22.96 -5.94 -1.85
N LEU A 216 -21.80 -5.98 -1.21
CA LEU A 216 -20.93 -4.81 -1.06
C LEU A 216 -20.38 -4.35 -2.42
N GLU A 217 -19.99 -5.29 -3.29
CA GLU A 217 -19.55 -5.02 -4.67
C GLU A 217 -20.68 -4.45 -5.55
N ALA A 218 -21.91 -4.91 -5.34
CA ALA A 218 -23.08 -4.43 -6.09
C ALA A 218 -23.55 -3.02 -5.67
N ARG A 219 -23.09 -2.49 -4.53
CA ARG A 219 -23.48 -1.14 -4.08
C ARG A 219 -22.89 -0.09 -5.01
N ARG A 220 -23.74 0.82 -5.48
CA ARG A 220 -23.30 1.95 -6.30
C ARG A 220 -22.33 2.85 -5.50
N ASN A 221 -21.20 3.17 -6.12
CA ASN A 221 -20.18 4.07 -5.57
C ASN A 221 -20.82 5.38 -5.12
N LYS A 222 -20.76 5.68 -3.81
CA LYS A 222 -21.08 7.01 -3.29
C LYS A 222 -20.07 8.01 -3.88
N SER A 223 -20.45 9.27 -4.05
CA SER A 223 -19.56 10.34 -4.56
C SER A 223 -18.22 10.47 -3.81
N GLN A 224 -18.17 9.98 -2.57
CA GLN A 224 -17.02 9.91 -1.67
C GLN A 224 -16.01 8.79 -2.03
N ILE A 225 -16.45 7.74 -2.70
CA ILE A 225 -15.61 6.58 -3.08
C ILE A 225 -15.16 6.83 -4.52
N LYS A 226 -13.92 7.31 -4.67
CA LYS A 226 -13.30 7.60 -5.97
C LYS A 226 -12.62 6.38 -6.58
N LEU A 227 -12.07 5.50 -5.74
CA LEU A 227 -11.46 4.24 -6.18
C LEU A 227 -12.51 3.15 -6.32
N ASP A 228 -12.20 2.07 -7.04
CA ASP A 228 -13.10 0.92 -7.15
C ASP A 228 -13.39 0.32 -5.76
N ILE A 229 -14.64 -0.07 -5.51
CA ILE A 229 -15.03 -0.78 -4.28
C ILE A 229 -14.22 -2.07 -4.13
N LYS A 230 -13.94 -2.80 -5.23
CA LYS A 230 -13.13 -4.03 -5.16
C LYS A 230 -11.75 -3.78 -4.59
N TYR A 231 -11.12 -2.66 -4.95
CA TYR A 231 -9.83 -2.24 -4.39
C TYR A 231 -9.93 -2.01 -2.87
N HIS A 232 -11.01 -1.39 -2.42
CA HIS A 232 -11.27 -1.18 -0.99
C HIS A 232 -11.67 -2.44 -0.23
N ILE A 233 -12.30 -3.42 -0.88
CA ILE A 233 -12.62 -4.71 -0.24
C ILE A 233 -11.34 -5.48 0.08
N HIS A 234 -10.41 -5.60 -0.88
CA HIS A 234 -9.12 -6.23 -0.63
C HIS A 234 -8.31 -5.49 0.44
N ASP A 235 -8.47 -4.16 0.49
CA ASP A 235 -7.85 -3.33 1.51
C ASP A 235 -8.36 -3.63 2.93
N ILE A 236 -9.68 -3.61 3.16
CA ILE A 236 -10.24 -3.83 4.50
C ILE A 236 -10.06 -5.27 4.99
N ILE A 237 -10.09 -6.26 4.09
CA ILE A 237 -9.83 -7.67 4.43
C ILE A 237 -8.35 -7.84 4.77
N GLY A 238 -7.48 -7.34 3.90
CA GLY A 238 -6.04 -7.48 4.04
C GLY A 238 -5.48 -6.77 5.28
N ALA A 239 -6.08 -5.64 5.65
CA ALA A 239 -5.76 -4.88 6.86
C ALA A 239 -6.44 -5.44 8.13
N GLU A 240 -7.13 -6.58 8.03
CA GLU A 240 -7.82 -7.24 9.16
C GLU A 240 -8.85 -6.34 9.87
N LEU A 241 -9.39 -5.35 9.15
CA LEU A 241 -10.45 -4.46 9.65
C LEU A 241 -11.83 -5.12 9.60
N VAL A 242 -11.94 -6.19 8.80
CA VAL A 242 -13.11 -7.06 8.71
C VAL A 242 -12.69 -8.52 8.72
N GLU A 243 -13.50 -9.36 9.34
CA GLU A 243 -13.37 -10.82 9.30
C GLU A 243 -14.12 -11.35 8.06
N CYS A 244 -13.49 -12.23 7.29
CA CYS A 244 -14.11 -12.87 6.14
C CYS A 244 -14.53 -14.30 6.49
N ILE A 245 -15.84 -14.56 6.50
CA ILE A 245 -16.44 -15.84 6.89
C ILE A 245 -17.08 -16.47 5.66
N GLN A 246 -16.73 -17.72 5.35
CA GLN A 246 -17.36 -18.44 4.24
C GLN A 246 -18.76 -18.92 4.66
N THR A 247 -19.77 -18.57 3.87
CA THR A 247 -21.15 -19.02 4.07
C THR A 247 -21.66 -19.73 2.81
N THR A 248 -22.79 -20.42 2.92
CA THR A 248 -23.45 -21.09 1.77
C THR A 248 -23.86 -20.12 0.66
N SER A 249 -24.01 -18.83 0.98
CA SER A 249 -24.32 -17.76 0.01
C SER A 249 -23.06 -17.02 -0.47
N GLY A 250 -21.87 -17.49 -0.10
CA GLY A 250 -20.58 -16.88 -0.43
C GLY A 250 -19.91 -16.18 0.77
N PRO A 251 -18.81 -15.44 0.51
CA PRO A 251 -18.03 -14.80 1.57
C PRO A 251 -18.78 -13.63 2.21
N LEU A 252 -18.92 -13.69 3.53
CA LEU A 252 -19.50 -12.67 4.40
C LEU A 252 -18.38 -11.84 5.05
N LEU A 253 -18.55 -10.53 5.12
CA LEU A 253 -17.63 -9.61 5.76
C LEU A 253 -18.27 -9.09 7.06
N ARG A 254 -17.63 -9.35 8.20
CA ARG A 254 -18.04 -8.86 9.52
C ARG A 254 -17.08 -7.78 10.01
N PHE A 255 -17.59 -6.68 10.52
CA PHE A 255 -16.75 -5.64 11.13
C PHE A 255 -16.09 -6.15 12.42
N VAL A 256 -14.79 -5.89 12.58
CA VAL A 256 -14.05 -6.20 13.82
C VAL A 256 -13.94 -4.92 14.65
N ASP A 257 -14.61 -4.87 15.80
CA ASP A 257 -14.42 -3.79 16.77
C ASP A 257 -13.04 -3.93 17.42
N THR A 258 -12.07 -3.16 16.89
CA THR A 258 -10.74 -2.95 17.48
C THR A 258 -10.74 -1.81 18.48
#